data_AF-A0A484M2M7-F1
#
_entry.id   AF-A0A484M2M7-F1
#
_cell.length_a   1.000
_cell.length_b   1.000
_cell.length_c   1.000
_cell.angle_alpha   90.00
_cell.angle_beta   90.00
_cell.angle_gamma   90.00
#
_symmetry.space_group_name_H-M   'P 1'
#
loop_
_entity.id
_entity.type
_entity.pdbx_description
1 polymer ?
#
loop_
_entity_poly.entity_id
_entity_poly.type
_entity_poly.pdbx_seq_one_letter_code
_entity_poly.pdbx_strand_id
1 'polypeptide(L)'
;MGELSKSSVFFSDQHLCYADILPPMQVRARIEVAVLNFLRSLTSSSPSISDLPLISRNSRNSRVSRGLLTDESSIFLSHTFCKLSLVRENTARAFVRVWKVMEMCYQVLSQDGKRVTQRELFYKLLCDSPEYFKSQLQVNSTVQDLVALLQCSRFSLGIMASSRGAVAGRLLLQEPNKEFVDCSTCGSSGYAISGDLSLLGRLVLKSDARYIIVVEKHAIFQRLAEDRVFNQLPCILITAKGYPDIATR
;
A
#
# COMPACT_ATOMS: atom_id res chain seq x y z
N MET A 1 12.27 -37.98 -22.48
CA MET A 1 11.38 -36.89 -23.01
C MET A 1 11.01 -35.90 -21.89
N GLY A 2 11.99 -35.45 -21.08
CA GLY A 2 11.73 -34.83 -19.78
C GLY A 2 12.36 -33.45 -19.53
N GLU A 3 12.88 -32.77 -20.56
CA GLU A 3 13.61 -31.50 -20.36
C GLU A 3 13.02 -30.29 -21.09
N LEU A 4 11.98 -30.44 -21.90
CA LEU A 4 11.41 -29.34 -22.69
C LEU A 4 10.35 -28.49 -21.96
N SER A 5 9.95 -28.85 -20.73
CA SER A 5 8.88 -28.14 -19.98
C SER A 5 9.38 -27.16 -18.92
N LYS A 6 10.70 -27.06 -18.67
CA LYS A 6 11.26 -26.13 -17.67
C LYS A 6 11.55 -24.74 -18.24
N SER A 7 11.63 -24.60 -19.57
CA SER A 7 11.97 -23.32 -20.23
C SER A 7 10.78 -22.37 -20.39
N SER A 8 9.54 -22.86 -20.37
CA SER A 8 8.35 -22.02 -20.57
C SER A 8 7.91 -21.24 -19.32
N VAL A 9 8.33 -21.66 -18.12
CA VAL A 9 7.97 -21.00 -16.85
C VAL A 9 8.83 -19.77 -16.56
N PHE A 10 10.09 -19.76 -17.04
CA PHE A 10 11.00 -18.62 -16.83
C PHE A 10 10.66 -17.38 -17.68
N PHE A 11 9.84 -17.52 -18.72
CA PHE A 11 9.48 -16.39 -19.59
C PHE A 11 8.19 -15.67 -19.20
N SER A 12 7.27 -16.31 -18.45
CA SER A 12 6.04 -15.65 -18.00
C SER A 12 6.25 -14.68 -16.84
N ASP A 13 7.31 -14.88 -16.03
CA ASP A 13 7.62 -14.03 -14.86
C ASP A 13 8.50 -12.82 -15.21
N GLN A 14 9.14 -12.78 -16.40
CA GLN A 14 9.92 -11.62 -16.88
C GLN A 14 9.05 -10.40 -17.21
N HIS A 15 7.74 -10.56 -17.17
CA HIS A 15 6.73 -9.63 -17.67
C HIS A 15 5.69 -9.27 -16.59
N LEU A 16 6.13 -9.21 -15.33
CA LEU A 16 5.32 -8.76 -14.21
C LEU A 16 5.67 -7.31 -13.87
N CYS A 17 4.68 -6.41 -13.92
CA CYS A 17 4.85 -5.07 -13.36
C CYS A 17 4.74 -5.16 -11.83
N TYR A 18 5.87 -5.23 -11.13
CA TYR A 18 5.94 -5.14 -9.68
C TYR A 18 6.28 -3.72 -9.21
N ALA A 19 5.88 -3.41 -7.98
CA ALA A 19 6.21 -2.15 -7.32
C ALA A 19 7.18 -2.45 -6.18
N ASP A 20 8.40 -1.91 -6.27
CA ASP A 20 9.47 -2.18 -5.32
C ASP A 20 9.23 -1.52 -3.96
N ILE A 21 9.67 -2.16 -2.87
CA ILE A 21 9.80 -1.50 -1.57
C ILE A 21 11.17 -0.83 -1.50
N LEU A 22 11.21 0.46 -1.82
CA LEU A 22 12.43 1.27 -1.91
C LEU A 22 12.62 2.19 -0.69
N PRO A 23 13.88 2.53 -0.37
CA PRO A 23 14.18 3.56 0.63
C PRO A 23 13.82 4.97 0.12
N PRO A 24 13.50 5.92 1.02
CA PRO A 24 13.07 7.28 0.66
C PRO A 24 14.00 8.00 -0.32
N MET A 25 15.32 7.81 -0.19
CA MET A 25 16.31 8.43 -1.08
C MET A 25 16.16 7.99 -2.54
N GLN A 26 15.92 6.70 -2.79
CA GLN A 26 15.75 6.19 -4.15
C GLN A 26 14.41 6.65 -4.76
N VAL A 27 13.37 6.74 -3.94
CA VAL A 27 12.06 7.24 -4.39
C VAL A 27 12.14 8.71 -4.76
N ARG A 28 12.83 9.53 -3.97
CA ARG A 28 13.10 10.94 -4.30
C ARG A 28 13.86 11.08 -5.62
N ALA A 29 14.90 10.29 -5.82
CA ALA A 29 15.63 10.27 -7.09
C ALA A 29 14.73 9.91 -8.29
N ARG A 30 13.83 8.91 -8.14
CA ARG A 30 12.86 8.57 -9.21
C ARG A 30 11.89 9.73 -9.49
N ILE A 31 11.44 10.44 -8.45
CA ILE A 31 10.60 11.65 -8.59
C ILE A 31 11.37 12.76 -9.34
N GLU A 32 12.60 13.05 -8.93
CA GLU A 32 13.46 14.06 -9.56
C GLU A 32 13.70 13.76 -11.03
N VAL A 33 14.00 12.50 -11.37
CA VAL A 33 14.16 12.06 -12.77
C VAL A 33 12.87 12.26 -13.57
N ALA A 34 11.70 11.94 -12.99
CA ALA A 34 10.42 12.15 -13.65
C ALA A 34 10.16 13.64 -13.93
N VAL A 35 10.44 14.51 -12.96
CA VAL A 35 10.31 15.97 -13.11
C VAL A 35 11.31 16.50 -14.15
N LEU A 36 12.58 16.08 -14.08
CA LEU A 36 13.61 16.48 -15.04
C LEU A 36 13.25 16.07 -16.47
N ASN A 37 12.73 14.86 -16.67
CA ASN A 37 12.28 14.41 -17.98
C ASN A 37 11.11 15.23 -18.49
N PHE A 38 10.15 15.58 -17.63
CA PHE A 38 9.05 16.47 -18.00
C PHE A 38 9.53 17.87 -18.38
N LEU A 39 10.42 18.47 -17.59
CA LEU A 39 11.00 19.78 -17.90
C LEU A 39 11.79 19.75 -19.22
N ARG A 40 12.57 18.69 -19.48
CA ARG A 40 13.27 18.50 -20.75
C ARG A 40 12.32 18.42 -21.94
N SER A 41 11.19 17.73 -21.80
CA SER A 41 10.16 17.69 -22.85
C SER A 41 9.59 19.08 -23.14
N LEU A 42 9.38 19.91 -22.10
CA LEU A 42 8.88 21.28 -22.24
C LEU A 42 9.89 22.24 -22.86
N THR A 43 11.19 22.08 -22.57
CA THR A 43 12.25 22.96 -23.10
C THR A 43 12.82 22.51 -24.44
N SER A 44 12.36 21.37 -24.97
CA SER A 44 12.78 20.87 -26.28
C SER A 44 12.33 21.79 -27.42
N SER A 45 13.07 21.79 -28.53
CA SER A 45 12.82 22.64 -29.71
C SER A 45 11.44 22.44 -30.36
N SER A 46 10.78 21.32 -30.06
CA SER A 46 9.40 21.03 -30.42
C SER A 46 8.65 20.60 -29.15
N PRO A 47 8.10 21.53 -28.35
CA PRO A 47 7.48 21.20 -27.08
C PRO A 47 6.27 20.30 -27.31
N SER A 48 6.40 19.04 -26.94
CA SER A 48 5.27 18.11 -26.86
C SER A 48 5.09 17.76 -25.40
N ILE A 49 3.94 18.13 -24.84
CA ILE A 49 3.57 17.67 -23.51
C ILE A 49 3.39 16.15 -23.63
N SER A 50 4.40 15.41 -23.19
CA SER A 50 4.41 13.96 -23.30
C SER A 50 3.27 13.39 -22.45
N ASP A 51 2.42 12.56 -23.06
CA ASP A 51 1.44 11.80 -22.30
C ASP A 51 2.16 10.94 -21.27
N LEU A 52 1.64 10.90 -20.03
CA LEU A 52 2.19 10.01 -19.01
C LEU A 52 1.73 8.58 -19.31
N PRO A 53 2.65 7.62 -19.53
CA PRO A 53 2.29 6.21 -19.67
C PRO A 53 1.96 5.65 -18.28
N LEU A 54 0.73 5.18 -18.12
CA LEU A 54 0.24 4.56 -16.89
C LEU A 54 -0.17 3.12 -17.16
N ILE A 55 -0.12 2.26 -16.15
CA ILE A 55 -0.64 0.90 -16.27
C ILE A 55 -2.16 0.95 -16.25
N SER A 56 -2.80 0.26 -17.20
CA SER A 56 -4.25 0.14 -17.27
C SER A 56 -4.76 -0.75 -16.12
N ARG A 57 -5.58 -0.20 -15.23
CA ARG A 57 -6.08 -0.89 -14.03
C ARG A 57 -7.45 -1.56 -14.23
N ASN A 58 -7.82 -1.87 -15.47
CA ASN A 58 -9.10 -2.51 -15.77
C ASN A 58 -9.05 -4.03 -15.55
N SER A 59 -10.21 -4.67 -15.36
CA SER A 59 -10.33 -6.12 -15.16
C SER A 59 -9.77 -6.94 -16.33
N ARG A 60 -9.76 -6.38 -17.55
CA ARG A 60 -9.18 -7.02 -18.73
C ARG A 60 -7.65 -7.09 -18.67
N ASN A 61 -7.01 -6.23 -17.86
CA ASN A 61 -5.57 -6.23 -17.64
C ASN A 61 -5.17 -7.03 -16.39
N SER A 62 -6.11 -7.46 -15.54
CA SER A 62 -5.80 -8.35 -14.43
C SER A 62 -5.61 -9.80 -14.89
N ARG A 63 -4.60 -10.47 -14.36
CA ARG A 63 -4.30 -11.89 -14.57
C ARG A 63 -4.08 -12.55 -13.22
N VAL A 64 -4.33 -13.85 -13.15
CA VAL A 64 -4.07 -14.66 -11.97
C VAL A 64 -2.88 -15.56 -12.27
N SER A 65 -1.81 -15.42 -11.50
CA SER A 65 -0.74 -16.41 -11.46
C SER A 65 -1.12 -17.46 -10.42
N ARG A 66 -1.26 -18.72 -10.85
CA ARG A 66 -1.31 -19.86 -9.94
C ARG A 66 0.03 -20.58 -10.08
N GLY A 67 0.89 -20.45 -9.08
CA GLY A 67 2.14 -21.18 -9.07
C GLY A 67 1.87 -22.68 -9.08
N LEU A 68 2.54 -23.42 -9.97
CA LEU A 68 2.50 -24.89 -9.96
C LEU A 68 3.34 -25.48 -8.80
N LEU A 69 4.19 -24.67 -8.17
CA LEU A 69 5.12 -25.05 -7.09
C LEU A 69 5.08 -24.11 -5.87
N THR A 70 4.35 -22.99 -5.96
CA THR A 70 4.13 -22.06 -4.86
C THR A 70 2.63 -22.00 -4.59
N ASP A 71 2.20 -22.36 -3.38
CA ASP A 71 0.78 -22.33 -2.96
C ASP A 71 0.16 -20.91 -2.98
N GLU A 72 0.98 -19.90 -3.24
CA GLU A 72 0.59 -18.49 -3.33
C GLU A 72 0.01 -18.19 -4.72
N SER A 73 -1.32 -18.14 -4.84
CA SER A 73 -1.98 -17.55 -6.00
C SER A 73 -1.92 -16.02 -5.91
N SER A 74 -1.35 -15.36 -6.91
CA SER A 74 -1.24 -13.90 -6.95
C SER A 74 -2.04 -13.30 -8.11
N ILE A 75 -2.62 -12.12 -7.90
CA ILE A 75 -3.26 -11.34 -8.97
C ILE A 75 -2.29 -10.24 -9.38
N PHE A 76 -2.00 -10.16 -10.67
CA PHE A 76 -1.10 -9.16 -11.23
C PHE A 76 -1.75 -8.41 -12.39
N LEU A 77 -1.22 -7.22 -12.69
CA LEU A 77 -1.58 -6.47 -13.88
C LEU A 77 -0.61 -6.83 -15.01
N SER A 78 -1.16 -7.11 -16.19
CA SER A 78 -0.38 -7.28 -17.41
C SER A 78 0.08 -5.92 -17.97
N HIS A 79 0.71 -5.90 -19.14
CA HIS A 79 1.41 -4.74 -19.70
C HIS A 79 0.54 -3.79 -20.53
N THR A 80 -0.78 -3.81 -20.35
CA THR A 80 -1.61 -2.84 -21.07
C THR A 80 -1.42 -1.45 -20.46
N PHE A 81 -0.92 -0.50 -21.24
CA PHE A 81 -0.77 0.89 -20.79
C PHE A 81 -1.93 1.78 -21.25
N CYS A 82 -2.25 2.80 -20.45
CA CYS A 82 -3.08 3.93 -20.84
C CYS A 82 -2.24 5.22 -20.84
N LYS A 83 -2.67 6.20 -21.64
CA LYS A 83 -2.00 7.50 -21.77
C LYS A 83 -2.82 8.55 -21.03
N LEU A 84 -2.18 9.23 -20.08
CA LEU A 84 -2.77 10.39 -19.41
C LEU A 84 -2.25 11.66 -20.09
N SER A 85 -3.14 12.38 -20.77
CA SER A 85 -2.79 13.54 -21.57
C SER A 85 -3.23 14.84 -20.90
N LEU A 86 -2.39 15.87 -20.98
CA LEU A 86 -2.79 17.23 -20.60
C LEU A 86 -3.69 17.90 -21.64
N VAL A 87 -3.57 17.49 -22.92
CA VAL A 87 -4.27 18.14 -24.05
C VAL A 87 -5.76 17.77 -24.07
N ARG A 88 -6.12 16.61 -23.52
CA ARG A 88 -7.51 16.17 -23.45
C ARG A 88 -8.18 16.73 -22.19
N GLU A 89 -9.25 17.49 -22.37
CA GLU A 89 -10.00 18.16 -21.28
C GLU A 89 -10.37 17.20 -20.14
N ASN A 90 -10.86 16.01 -20.47
CA ASN A 90 -11.29 15.01 -19.49
C ASN A 90 -10.13 14.44 -18.64
N THR A 91 -8.90 14.44 -19.15
CA THR A 91 -7.73 13.89 -18.45
C THR A 91 -6.77 14.95 -17.93
N ALA A 92 -6.90 16.21 -18.37
CA ALA A 92 -6.04 17.32 -17.97
C ALA A 92 -5.95 17.49 -16.45
N ARG A 93 -7.10 17.45 -15.76
CA ARG A 93 -7.12 17.53 -14.28
C ARG A 93 -6.43 16.35 -13.62
N ALA A 94 -6.61 15.14 -14.15
CA ALA A 94 -5.93 13.96 -13.63
C ALA A 94 -4.42 14.03 -13.85
N PHE A 95 -3.98 14.57 -14.99
CA PHE A 95 -2.57 14.82 -15.28
C PHE A 95 -1.95 15.76 -14.25
N VAL A 96 -2.59 16.91 -13.96
CA VAL A 96 -2.10 17.86 -12.95
C VAL A 96 -2.05 17.23 -11.56
N ARG A 97 -3.05 16.42 -11.19
CA ARG A 97 -3.07 15.72 -9.90
C ARG A 97 -1.85 14.82 -9.71
N VAL A 98 -1.39 14.10 -10.75
CA VAL A 98 -0.20 13.23 -10.65
C VAL A 98 1.00 14.03 -10.16
N TRP A 99 1.28 15.17 -10.78
CA TRP A 99 2.38 16.04 -10.39
C TRP A 99 2.20 16.63 -8.99
N LYS A 100 0.99 17.06 -8.63
CA LYS A 100 0.69 17.59 -7.30
C LYS A 100 0.83 16.56 -6.17
N VAL A 101 0.37 15.32 -6.39
CA VAL A 101 0.60 14.25 -5.41
C VAL A 101 2.08 13.88 -5.35
N MET A 102 2.79 13.90 -6.47
CA MET A 102 4.24 13.63 -6.53
C MET A 102 5.03 14.66 -5.72
N GLU A 103 4.72 15.95 -5.87
CA GLU A 103 5.25 17.06 -5.07
C GLU A 103 5.02 16.82 -3.57
N MET A 104 3.78 16.52 -3.17
CA MET A 104 3.45 16.24 -1.77
C MET A 104 4.20 15.03 -1.21
N CYS A 105 4.33 13.95 -2.00
CA CYS A 105 5.13 12.79 -1.63
C CYS A 105 6.61 13.16 -1.45
N TYR A 106 7.18 13.96 -2.33
CA TYR A 106 8.56 14.42 -2.22
C TYR A 106 8.79 15.23 -0.93
N GLN A 107 7.86 16.12 -0.58
CA GLN A 107 7.91 16.89 0.67
C GLN A 107 7.83 15.97 1.90
N VAL A 108 6.93 14.97 1.91
CA VAL A 108 6.83 13.99 3.00
C VAL A 108 8.11 13.19 3.14
N LEU A 109 8.68 12.71 2.03
CA LEU A 109 9.92 11.92 2.02
C LEU A 109 11.17 12.73 2.37
N SER A 110 11.10 14.06 2.30
CA SER A 110 12.18 14.96 2.72
C SER A 110 12.21 15.21 4.23
N GLN A 111 11.14 14.84 4.95
CA GLN A 111 11.06 14.92 6.40
C GLN A 111 11.44 13.56 6.99
N ASP A 112 12.56 13.50 7.73
CA ASP A 112 13.09 12.24 8.25
C ASP A 112 12.07 11.50 9.14
N GLY A 113 11.84 10.23 8.80
CA GLY A 113 10.96 9.33 9.56
C GLY A 113 9.46 9.64 9.47
N LYS A 114 9.04 10.67 8.74
CA LYS A 114 7.62 11.04 8.66
C LYS A 114 6.90 10.26 7.58
N ARG A 115 5.69 9.80 7.91
CA ARG A 115 4.75 9.16 6.98
C ARG A 115 3.37 9.77 7.18
N VAL A 116 2.56 9.70 6.13
CA VAL A 116 1.19 10.22 6.14
C VAL A 116 0.20 9.10 5.87
N THR A 117 -0.98 9.17 6.47
CA THR A 117 -2.07 8.26 6.07
C THR A 117 -2.71 8.74 4.77
N GLN A 118 -3.44 7.87 4.06
CA GLN A 118 -4.20 8.28 2.87
C GLN A 118 -5.23 9.39 3.16
N ARG A 119 -5.83 9.40 4.37
CA ARG A 119 -6.78 10.46 4.77
C ARG A 119 -6.05 11.78 5.02
N GLU A 120 -4.92 11.74 5.71
CA GLU A 120 -4.10 12.93 5.94
C GLU A 120 -3.59 13.51 4.63
N LEU A 121 -3.11 12.68 3.70
CA LEU A 121 -2.73 13.09 2.36
C LEU A 121 -3.90 13.78 1.64
N PHE A 122 -5.11 13.21 1.73
CA PHE A 122 -6.30 13.83 1.16
C PHE A 122 -6.58 15.22 1.75
N TYR A 123 -6.54 15.39 3.07
CA TYR A 123 -6.79 16.70 3.68
C TYR A 123 -5.70 17.72 3.33
N LYS A 124 -4.42 17.32 3.29
CA LYS A 124 -3.33 18.20 2.86
C LYS A 124 -3.53 18.70 1.43
N LEU A 125 -3.85 17.79 0.50
CA LEU A 125 -4.10 18.14 -0.91
C LEU A 125 -5.39 18.93 -1.10
N LEU A 126 -6.41 18.69 -0.30
CA LEU A 126 -7.65 19.47 -0.29
C LEU A 126 -7.40 20.91 0.15
N CYS A 127 -6.50 21.13 1.13
CA CYS A 127 -6.11 22.47 1.56
C CYS A 127 -5.17 23.18 0.58
N ASP A 128 -4.16 22.48 0.04
CA ASP A 128 -3.17 23.05 -0.88
C ASP A 128 -3.76 23.35 -2.27
N SER A 129 -4.60 22.44 -2.78
CA SER A 129 -5.05 22.42 -4.17
C SER A 129 -6.53 22.00 -4.30
N PRO A 130 -7.49 22.74 -3.68
CA PRO A 130 -8.91 22.36 -3.61
C PRO A 130 -9.59 22.24 -4.98
N GLU A 131 -9.12 22.99 -5.98
CA GLU A 131 -9.66 22.96 -7.34
C GLU A 131 -9.48 21.58 -7.99
N TYR A 132 -8.40 20.90 -7.65
CA TYR A 132 -8.03 19.60 -8.22
C TYR A 132 -8.54 18.44 -7.36
N PHE A 133 -8.56 18.57 -6.03
CA PHE A 133 -8.90 17.45 -5.13
C PHE A 133 -10.23 17.69 -4.42
N LYS A 134 -11.29 17.04 -4.90
CA LYS A 134 -12.65 17.13 -4.30
C LYS A 134 -13.07 15.88 -3.55
N SER A 135 -12.44 14.74 -3.84
CA SER A 135 -12.79 13.46 -3.22
C SER A 135 -11.57 12.61 -2.91
N GLN A 136 -11.68 11.81 -1.85
CA GLN A 136 -10.64 10.87 -1.45
C GLN A 136 -10.36 9.83 -2.56
N LEU A 137 -11.37 9.47 -3.36
CA LEU A 137 -11.21 8.58 -4.51
C LEU A 137 -10.23 9.14 -5.55
N GLN A 138 -10.23 10.45 -5.78
CA GLN A 138 -9.29 11.09 -6.72
C GLN A 138 -7.84 10.98 -6.22
N VAL A 139 -7.60 11.24 -4.94
CA VAL A 139 -6.27 11.09 -4.32
C VAL A 139 -5.82 9.63 -4.38
N ASN A 140 -6.69 8.70 -3.95
CA ASN A 140 -6.37 7.27 -3.97
C ASN A 140 -6.06 6.76 -5.38
N SER A 141 -6.82 7.18 -6.39
CA SER A 141 -6.52 6.83 -7.79
C SER A 141 -5.17 7.38 -8.22
N THR A 142 -4.90 8.65 -7.91
CA THR A 142 -3.65 9.32 -8.30
C THR A 142 -2.42 8.68 -7.61
N VAL A 143 -2.56 8.24 -6.35
CA VAL A 143 -1.50 7.47 -5.67
C VAL A 143 -1.21 6.16 -6.39
N GLN A 144 -2.24 5.47 -6.90
CA GLN A 144 -2.02 4.25 -7.69
C GLN A 144 -1.35 4.55 -9.04
N ASP A 145 -1.69 5.68 -9.66
CA ASP A 145 -1.01 6.15 -10.88
C ASP A 145 0.48 6.43 -10.62
N LEU A 146 0.82 7.01 -9.46
CA LEU A 146 2.21 7.20 -9.05
C LEU A 146 2.95 5.90 -8.73
N VAL A 147 2.29 4.94 -8.06
CA VAL A 147 2.87 3.60 -7.83
C VAL A 147 3.25 2.95 -9.16
N ALA A 148 2.39 3.06 -10.16
CA ALA A 148 2.64 2.55 -11.50
C ALA A 148 3.76 3.32 -12.23
N LEU A 149 3.73 4.66 -12.18
CA LEU A 149 4.69 5.52 -12.87
C LEU A 149 6.11 5.42 -12.29
N LEU A 150 6.22 5.39 -10.96
CA LEU A 150 7.49 5.36 -10.24
C LEU A 150 7.94 3.93 -9.91
N GLN A 151 7.12 2.92 -10.22
CA GLN A 151 7.38 1.49 -9.93
C GLN A 151 7.82 1.24 -8.48
N CYS A 152 7.18 1.93 -7.54
CA CYS A 152 7.50 1.80 -6.12
C CYS A 152 6.21 1.66 -5.30
N SER A 153 6.29 0.95 -4.18
CA SER A 153 5.15 0.68 -3.34
C SER A 153 4.56 1.98 -2.77
N ARG A 154 3.26 1.97 -2.46
CA ARG A 154 2.61 3.07 -1.73
C ARG A 154 3.34 3.42 -0.44
N PHE A 155 3.86 2.40 0.25
CA PHE A 155 4.64 2.58 1.47
C PHE A 155 5.93 3.37 1.23
N SER A 156 6.63 3.07 0.13
CA SER A 156 7.83 3.77 -0.31
C SER A 156 7.57 5.24 -0.68
N LEU A 157 6.34 5.59 -1.10
CA LEU A 157 5.91 6.98 -1.30
C LEU A 157 5.66 7.76 0.01
N GLY A 158 5.96 7.16 1.17
CA GLY A 158 5.72 7.78 2.48
C GLY A 158 4.25 7.73 2.91
N ILE A 159 3.43 6.90 2.24
CA ILE A 159 1.99 6.77 2.52
C ILE A 159 1.73 5.45 3.24
N MET A 160 1.35 5.54 4.51
CA MET A 160 1.05 4.38 5.34
C MET A 160 -0.44 4.04 5.33
N ALA A 161 -0.77 2.80 5.70
CA ALA A 161 -2.14 2.40 5.95
C ALA A 161 -2.66 3.08 7.22
N SER A 162 -3.96 3.35 7.28
CA SER A 162 -4.57 3.76 8.55
C SER A 162 -4.72 2.53 9.45
N SER A 163 -4.13 2.58 10.65
CA SER A 163 -4.29 1.55 11.69
C SER A 163 -5.77 1.41 12.08
N ARG A 164 -6.43 0.37 11.58
CA ARG A 164 -7.82 0.07 11.92
C ARG A 164 -7.96 -1.21 12.73
N GLY A 165 -7.10 -2.19 12.45
CA GLY A 165 -7.18 -3.48 13.11
C GLY A 165 -6.81 -3.43 14.59
N ALA A 166 -7.29 -4.44 15.32
CA ALA A 166 -6.94 -4.68 16.71
C ALA A 166 -6.72 -6.17 16.96
N VAL A 167 -5.85 -6.48 17.92
CA VAL A 167 -5.52 -7.83 18.34
C VAL A 167 -5.65 -7.96 19.86
N ALA A 168 -6.18 -9.07 20.35
CA ALA A 168 -6.31 -9.36 21.77
C ALA A 168 -6.08 -10.86 22.04
N GLY A 169 -5.71 -11.20 23.27
CA GLY A 169 -5.57 -12.58 23.72
C GLY A 169 -4.12 -13.03 23.84
N ARG A 170 -3.86 -14.33 23.68
CA ARG A 170 -2.59 -14.98 24.05
C ARG A 170 -1.46 -14.66 23.07
N LEU A 171 -1.01 -13.41 23.07
CA LEU A 171 0.04 -12.89 22.20
C LEU A 171 0.86 -11.83 22.94
N LEU A 172 2.16 -12.05 23.02
CA LEU A 172 3.13 -11.03 23.40
C LEU A 172 3.71 -10.41 22.13
N LEU A 173 3.60 -9.10 22.01
CA LEU A 173 4.13 -8.30 20.93
C LEU A 173 5.32 -7.48 21.41
N GLN A 174 6.43 -7.50 20.67
CA GLN A 174 7.54 -6.60 20.96
C GLN A 174 7.91 -5.80 19.71
N GLU A 175 7.81 -4.48 19.84
CA GLU A 175 8.39 -3.55 18.87
C GLU A 175 9.91 -3.46 19.04
N PRO A 176 10.65 -3.13 17.96
CA PRO A 176 12.09 -2.93 18.05
C PRO A 176 12.45 -1.94 19.15
N ASN A 177 13.33 -2.35 20.07
CA ASN A 177 13.80 -1.57 21.21
C ASN A 177 12.73 -1.16 22.24
N LYS A 178 11.59 -1.87 22.29
CA LYS A 178 10.56 -1.70 23.33
C LYS A 178 10.37 -2.96 24.16
N GLU A 179 9.63 -2.83 25.26
CA GLU A 179 9.23 -3.96 26.09
C GLU A 179 8.15 -4.82 25.40
N PHE A 180 8.01 -6.06 25.87
CA PHE A 180 6.91 -6.91 25.44
C PHE A 180 5.58 -6.37 25.95
N VAL A 181 4.61 -6.25 25.06
CA VAL A 181 3.22 -5.91 25.35
C VAL A 181 2.39 -7.18 25.31
N ASP A 182 1.71 -7.46 26.41
CA ASP A 182 0.79 -8.59 26.51
C ASP A 182 -0.62 -8.21 26.02
N CYS A 183 -1.01 -8.75 24.86
CA CYS A 183 -2.30 -8.49 24.23
C CYS A 183 -3.50 -9.05 25.02
N SER A 184 -3.28 -9.91 26.01
CA SER A 184 -4.34 -10.41 26.90
C SER A 184 -4.75 -9.37 27.94
N THR A 185 -3.87 -8.39 28.21
CA THR A 185 -4.07 -7.33 29.20
C THR A 185 -4.54 -6.00 28.62
N CYS A 186 -4.61 -5.88 27.28
CA CYS A 186 -5.00 -4.65 26.57
C CYS A 186 -6.50 -4.28 26.64
N GLY A 187 -7.27 -4.92 27.53
CA GLY A 187 -8.70 -4.66 27.71
C GLY A 187 -9.56 -4.98 26.49
N SER A 188 -10.77 -4.42 26.46
CA SER A 188 -11.78 -4.72 25.44
C SER A 188 -11.47 -4.15 24.05
N SER A 189 -10.70 -3.06 24.00
CA SER A 189 -10.26 -2.46 22.74
C SER A 189 -9.19 -3.27 22.02
N GLY A 190 -8.47 -4.13 22.75
CA GLY A 190 -7.29 -4.83 22.27
C GLY A 190 -6.11 -3.87 22.00
N TYR A 191 -5.01 -4.46 21.54
CA TYR A 191 -3.84 -3.74 21.03
C TYR A 191 -4.08 -3.33 19.58
N ALA A 192 -3.84 -2.06 19.26
CA ALA A 192 -4.04 -1.55 17.90
C ALA A 192 -2.93 -2.00 16.95
N ILE A 193 -3.31 -2.56 15.79
CA ILE A 193 -2.35 -2.99 14.78
C ILE A 193 -1.81 -1.74 14.05
N SER A 194 -0.50 -1.54 14.11
CA SER A 194 0.15 -0.40 13.45
C SER A 194 -0.04 -0.46 11.93
N GLY A 195 -0.33 0.69 11.32
CA GLY A 195 -0.42 0.82 9.86
C GLY A 195 0.93 0.86 9.15
N ASP A 196 2.04 0.88 9.90
CA ASP A 196 3.40 0.86 9.38
C ASP A 196 3.86 -0.59 9.12
N LEU A 197 3.82 -1.00 7.86
CA LEU A 197 4.22 -2.33 7.42
C LEU A 197 5.69 -2.66 7.74
N SER A 198 6.58 -1.66 7.77
CA SER A 198 7.99 -1.88 8.14
C SER A 198 8.17 -2.14 9.62
N LEU A 199 7.31 -1.54 10.46
CA LEU A 199 7.27 -1.86 11.88
C LEU A 199 6.72 -3.27 12.07
N LEU A 200 5.59 -3.60 11.41
CA LEU A 200 4.99 -4.93 11.49
C LEU A 200 5.96 -6.04 11.08
N GLY A 201 6.73 -5.85 9.99
CA GLY A 201 7.72 -6.83 9.53
C GLY A 201 8.92 -7.02 10.48
N ARG A 202 9.08 -6.15 11.50
CA ARG A 202 10.14 -6.24 12.52
C ARG A 202 9.58 -6.58 13.92
N LEU A 203 8.28 -6.86 14.04
CA LEU A 203 7.68 -7.26 15.31
C LEU A 203 8.17 -8.65 15.70
N VAL A 204 8.54 -8.81 16.97
CA VAL A 204 8.74 -10.12 17.57
C VAL A 204 7.42 -10.57 18.20
N LEU A 205 6.89 -11.68 17.70
CA LEU A 205 5.63 -12.28 18.17
C LEU A 205 5.96 -13.51 19.01
N LYS A 206 5.41 -13.59 20.23
CA LYS A 206 5.45 -14.81 21.04
C LYS A 206 4.04 -15.20 21.46
N SER A 207 3.67 -16.45 21.27
CA SER A 207 2.32 -16.92 21.57
C SER A 207 2.33 -18.41 21.89
N ASP A 208 1.42 -18.79 22.77
CA ASP A 208 1.05 -20.17 23.08
C ASP A 208 -0.42 -20.47 22.68
N ALA A 209 -1.01 -19.61 21.85
CA ALA A 209 -2.34 -19.81 21.30
C ALA A 209 -2.35 -20.98 20.30
N ARG A 210 -3.47 -21.71 20.29
CA ARG A 210 -3.74 -22.78 19.33
C ARG A 210 -4.56 -22.31 18.13
N TYR A 211 -5.25 -21.18 18.26
CA TYR A 211 -6.16 -20.67 17.25
C TYR A 211 -5.98 -19.17 17.04
N ILE A 212 -6.17 -18.73 15.80
CA ILE A 212 -6.39 -17.33 15.46
C ILE A 212 -7.84 -17.20 15.03
N ILE A 213 -8.62 -16.38 15.74
CA ILE A 213 -10.03 -16.15 15.46
C ILE A 213 -10.16 -14.75 14.89
N VAL A 214 -10.52 -14.68 13.61
CA VAL A 214 -10.75 -13.42 12.91
C VAL A 214 -12.22 -13.01 13.09
N VAL A 215 -12.44 -11.86 13.71
CA VAL A 215 -13.78 -11.33 14.04
C VAL A 215 -14.03 -10.08 13.19
N GLU A 216 -14.99 -10.15 12.27
CA GLU A 216 -15.31 -9.06 11.35
C GLU A 216 -15.87 -7.83 12.07
N LYS A 217 -16.91 -8.03 12.90
CA LYS A 217 -17.61 -6.96 13.60
C LYS A 217 -16.90 -6.55 14.89
N HIS A 218 -16.47 -5.28 14.97
CA HIS A 218 -15.72 -4.76 16.12
C HIS A 218 -16.44 -4.94 17.47
N ALA A 219 -17.76 -4.76 17.51
CA ALA A 219 -18.53 -4.93 18.74
C ALA A 219 -18.47 -6.38 19.30
N ILE A 220 -18.42 -7.38 18.42
CA ILE A 220 -18.29 -8.78 18.83
C ILE A 220 -16.88 -9.05 19.34
N PHE A 221 -15.86 -8.51 18.66
CA PHE A 221 -14.47 -8.57 19.14
C PHE A 221 -14.35 -8.00 20.55
N GLN A 222 -14.94 -6.83 20.81
CA GLN A 222 -14.90 -6.20 22.12
C GLN A 222 -15.54 -7.07 23.20
N ARG A 223 -16.71 -7.65 22.94
CA ARG A 223 -17.37 -8.58 23.88
C ARG A 223 -16.51 -9.80 24.18
N LEU A 224 -15.96 -10.45 23.15
CA LEU A 224 -15.10 -11.63 23.31
C LEU A 224 -13.80 -11.31 24.09
N ALA A 225 -13.26 -10.11 23.89
CA ALA A 225 -12.09 -9.62 24.64
C ALA A 225 -12.44 -9.28 26.10
N GLU A 226 -13.61 -8.68 26.37
CA GLU A 226 -14.13 -8.40 27.71
C GLU A 226 -14.31 -9.68 28.52
N ASP A 227 -14.91 -10.70 27.90
CA ASP A 227 -15.15 -12.01 28.50
C ASP A 227 -13.87 -12.86 28.62
N ARG A 228 -12.74 -12.35 28.08
CA ARG A 228 -11.43 -13.02 28.04
C ARG A 228 -11.53 -14.46 27.53
N VAL A 229 -12.24 -14.65 26.42
CA VAL A 229 -12.45 -15.99 25.81
C VAL A 229 -11.13 -16.72 25.56
N PHE A 230 -10.05 -15.98 25.33
CA PHE A 230 -8.69 -16.50 25.17
C PHE A 230 -8.14 -17.28 26.40
N ASN A 231 -8.77 -17.16 27.57
CA ASN A 231 -8.45 -17.94 28.76
C ASN A 231 -9.08 -19.35 28.73
N GLN A 232 -10.27 -19.48 28.14
CA GLN A 232 -10.99 -20.75 28.02
C GLN A 232 -10.57 -21.51 26.76
N LEU A 233 -10.40 -20.75 25.67
CA LEU A 233 -9.93 -21.23 24.38
C LEU A 233 -8.59 -20.57 24.11
N PRO A 234 -7.45 -21.28 24.08
CA PRO A 234 -6.15 -20.66 23.87
C PRO A 234 -6.07 -20.04 22.47
N CYS A 235 -6.42 -18.76 22.34
CA CYS A 235 -6.57 -18.11 21.05
C CYS A 235 -6.07 -16.66 21.03
N ILE A 236 -5.84 -16.18 19.81
CA ILE A 236 -5.64 -14.77 19.47
C ILE A 236 -6.90 -14.32 18.73
N LEU A 237 -7.51 -13.24 19.20
CA LEU A 237 -8.60 -12.54 18.53
C LEU A 237 -8.00 -11.44 17.64
N ILE A 238 -8.42 -11.37 16.38
CA ILE A 238 -8.03 -10.29 15.46
C ILE A 238 -9.29 -9.70 14.84
N THR A 239 -9.37 -8.37 14.74
CA THR A 239 -10.43 -7.70 13.98
C THR A 239 -9.86 -6.62 13.07
N ALA A 240 -10.44 -6.49 11.88
CA ALA A 240 -10.20 -5.39 10.95
C ALA A 240 -11.23 -4.24 11.08
N LYS A 241 -12.25 -4.42 11.93
CA LYS A 241 -13.43 -3.53 12.02
C LYS A 241 -14.18 -3.44 10.67
N GLY A 242 -14.47 -4.59 10.06
CA GLY A 242 -15.06 -4.71 8.73
C GLY A 242 -14.05 -5.17 7.68
N TYR A 243 -14.03 -4.51 6.51
CA TYR A 243 -13.12 -4.88 5.41
C TYR A 243 -11.64 -4.68 5.82
N PRO A 244 -10.80 -5.72 5.69
CA PRO A 244 -9.42 -5.68 6.18
C PRO A 244 -8.56 -4.68 5.42
N ASP A 245 -7.89 -3.81 6.18
CA ASP A 245 -6.83 -2.96 5.67
C ASP A 245 -5.53 -3.77 5.49
N ILE A 246 -4.61 -3.25 4.69
CA ILE A 246 -3.39 -3.99 4.31
C ILE A 246 -2.51 -4.37 5.49
N ALA A 247 -2.58 -3.64 6.61
CA ALA A 247 -1.76 -3.91 7.79
C ALA A 247 -2.34 -5.03 8.67
N THR A 248 -3.65 -5.22 8.64
CA THR A 248 -4.33 -6.30 9.36
C THR A 248 -4.32 -7.62 8.56
N ARG A 249 -4.14 -7.55 7.24
CA ARG A 249 -3.97 -8.71 6.36
C ARG A 249 -2.58 -9.32 6.53
#